data_AF-A0A2N6NC11-F1
#
_entry.id   AF-A0A2N6NC11-F1
#
_cell.length_a   1.000
_cell.length_b   1.000
_cell.length_c   1.000
_cell.angle_alpha   90.00
_cell.angle_beta   90.00
_cell.angle_gamma   90.00
#
_symmetry.space_group_name_H-M   'P 1'
#
loop_
_entity.id
_entity.type
_entity.pdbx_description
1 polymer ?
#
loop_
_entity_poly.entity_id
_entity_poly.type
_entity_poly.pdbx_seq_one_letter_code
_entity_poly.pdbx_strand_id
1 'polypeptide(L)'
;MSERPAIVGVDAGPEPPYPLRMEGKVISGFGRGSKELGIPTANLPVDATLTPWIGDVTSGVYFGYASLSLPASHPDHNPSSSSSSSSSSTFSVFPMVMSIGYNPFYKNTVRSAEVHVLHKFSQDFYDAHMRLLITGFIREEKDYKSLEALIEDINFDCKVARKSLEREGWAYGTLEGGEWLTKEL
;
A
#
# COMPACT_ATOMS: atom_id res chain seq x y z
N MET A 1 17.04 -12.81 -19.66
CA MET A 1 16.01 -12.22 -18.79
C MET A 1 16.11 -10.72 -18.97
N SER A 2 15.02 -10.04 -19.34
CA SER A 2 15.02 -8.57 -19.35
C SER A 2 15.20 -8.08 -17.92
N GLU A 3 16.09 -7.11 -17.73
CA GLU A 3 16.28 -6.48 -16.43
C GLU A 3 15.00 -5.74 -16.03
N ARG A 4 14.58 -5.88 -14.76
CA ARG A 4 13.37 -5.23 -14.26
C ARG A 4 13.59 -3.70 -14.24
N PRO A 5 12.62 -2.89 -14.68
CA PRO A 5 12.81 -1.44 -14.69
C PRO A 5 12.89 -0.89 -13.26
N ALA A 6 13.73 0.13 -13.05
CA ALA A 6 13.95 0.75 -11.74
C ALA A 6 12.86 1.78 -11.36
N ILE A 7 12.01 2.17 -12.31
CA ILE A 7 10.83 3.02 -12.18
C ILE A 7 9.71 2.45 -13.06
N VAL A 8 8.45 2.76 -12.76
CA VAL A 8 7.30 2.32 -13.56
C VAL A 8 6.36 3.47 -13.88
N GLY A 9 5.64 3.39 -14.99
CA GLY A 9 4.72 4.44 -15.46
C GLY A 9 5.42 5.66 -16.07
N VAL A 10 4.64 6.45 -16.81
CA VAL A 10 5.12 7.67 -17.49
C VAL A 10 5.41 8.82 -16.50
N ASP A 11 6.19 9.81 -16.91
CA ASP A 11 6.59 10.92 -16.02
C ASP A 11 5.43 11.83 -15.62
N ALA A 12 4.40 11.92 -16.45
CA ALA A 12 3.23 12.78 -16.22
C ALA A 12 2.40 12.38 -14.99
N GLY A 13 2.49 11.12 -14.55
CA GLY A 13 1.73 10.62 -13.41
C GLY A 13 1.03 9.29 -13.70
N PRO A 14 0.16 8.84 -12.78
CA PRO A 14 -0.70 7.69 -12.96
C PRO A 14 -1.62 7.85 -14.19
N GLU A 15 -1.83 6.76 -14.92
CA GLU A 15 -2.78 6.68 -16.04
C GLU A 15 -3.97 5.79 -15.66
N PRO A 16 -5.15 5.95 -16.29
CA PRO A 16 -6.30 5.08 -16.05
C PRO A 16 -5.92 3.58 -16.12
N PRO A 17 -6.38 2.75 -15.17
CA PRO A 17 -7.46 3.02 -14.21
C PRO A 17 -7.02 3.65 -12.89
N TYR A 18 -5.77 4.09 -12.76
CA TYR A 18 -5.26 4.70 -11.54
C TYR A 18 -5.62 6.19 -11.44
N PRO A 19 -5.74 6.75 -10.22
CA PRO A 19 -5.59 6.05 -8.95
C PRO A 19 -6.83 5.25 -8.52
N LEU A 20 -6.59 4.05 -7.99
CA LEU A 20 -7.63 3.23 -7.36
C LEU A 20 -7.68 3.51 -5.85
N ARG A 21 -8.87 3.47 -5.26
CA ARG A 21 -9.09 3.74 -3.84
C ARG A 21 -9.53 2.47 -3.11
N MET A 22 -8.99 2.26 -1.92
CA MET A 22 -9.39 1.19 -0.98
C MET A 22 -9.25 1.68 0.46
N GLU A 23 -10.17 1.30 1.34
CA GLU A 23 -10.05 1.59 2.77
C GLU A 23 -10.56 0.47 3.64
N GLY A 24 -10.14 0.48 4.91
CA GLY A 24 -10.61 -0.47 5.91
C GLY A 24 -9.77 -0.40 7.17
N LYS A 25 -10.23 -1.11 8.21
CA LYS A 25 -9.42 -1.35 9.40
C LYS A 25 -8.33 -2.38 9.10
N VAL A 26 -7.14 -2.15 9.63
CA VAL A 26 -6.05 -3.12 9.54
C VAL A 26 -6.40 -4.36 10.36
N ILE A 27 -6.45 -5.51 9.70
CA ILE A 27 -6.77 -6.81 10.31
C ILE A 27 -5.54 -7.70 10.44
N SER A 28 -5.61 -8.67 11.35
CA SER A 28 -4.61 -9.72 11.47
C SER A 28 -4.60 -10.61 10.23
N GLY A 29 -3.44 -10.78 9.64
CA GLY A 29 -3.21 -11.79 8.60
C GLY A 29 -2.99 -13.19 9.19
N PHE A 30 -2.52 -14.12 8.36
CA PHE A 30 -2.33 -15.52 8.73
C PHE A 30 -0.95 -15.85 9.33
N GLY A 31 -0.24 -14.85 9.86
CA GLY A 31 1.02 -15.07 10.59
C GLY A 31 2.15 -15.72 9.78
N ARG A 32 2.21 -15.54 8.46
CA ARG A 32 3.17 -16.22 7.56
C ARG A 32 4.61 -15.65 7.60
N GLY A 33 5.04 -15.05 8.70
CA GLY A 33 6.43 -14.67 8.92
C GLY A 33 6.88 -13.34 8.30
N SER A 34 6.02 -12.55 7.64
CA SER A 34 6.43 -11.28 7.01
C SER A 34 7.16 -10.31 7.95
N LYS A 35 6.78 -10.30 9.24
CA LYS A 35 7.50 -9.56 10.30
C LYS A 35 8.92 -10.08 10.54
N GLU A 36 9.10 -11.39 10.55
CA GLU A 36 10.42 -12.04 10.71
C GLU A 36 11.32 -11.81 9.49
N LEU A 37 10.72 -11.55 8.32
CA LEU A 37 11.44 -11.15 7.09
C LEU A 37 11.84 -9.67 7.07
N GLY A 38 11.43 -8.88 8.07
CA GLY A 38 11.65 -7.43 8.12
C GLY A 38 10.73 -6.62 7.18
N ILE A 39 9.67 -7.23 6.65
CA ILE A 39 8.74 -6.64 5.68
C ILE A 39 7.30 -6.83 6.21
N PRO A 40 6.92 -6.15 7.30
CA PRO A 40 5.60 -6.31 7.90
C PRO A 40 4.49 -5.88 6.93
N THR A 41 3.45 -6.71 6.79
CA THR A 41 2.27 -6.43 5.95
C THR A 41 1.01 -6.24 6.78
N ALA A 42 0.28 -5.17 6.50
CA ALA A 42 -1.07 -4.90 6.99
C ALA A 42 -2.08 -5.54 6.05
N ASN A 43 -3.01 -6.33 6.56
CA ASN A 43 -4.09 -6.91 5.77
C ASN A 43 -5.30 -5.97 5.81
N LEU A 44 -5.98 -5.79 4.69
CA LEU A 44 -7.27 -5.08 4.64
C LEU A 44 -8.40 -6.04 4.26
N PRO A 45 -9.62 -5.82 4.79
CA PRO A 45 -10.78 -6.57 4.34
C PRO A 45 -11.06 -6.28 2.87
N VAL A 46 -11.28 -7.34 2.10
CA VAL A 46 -11.72 -7.20 0.71
C VAL A 46 -13.24 -7.26 0.67
N ASP A 47 -13.85 -6.12 0.40
CA ASP A 47 -15.30 -5.98 0.24
C ASP A 47 -15.60 -5.54 -1.19
N ALA A 48 -16.29 -6.36 -1.97
CA ALA A 48 -16.62 -6.05 -3.36
C ALA A 48 -17.60 -4.87 -3.49
N THR A 49 -18.33 -4.51 -2.43
CA THR A 49 -19.22 -3.35 -2.41
C THR A 49 -18.44 -2.03 -2.28
N LEU A 50 -17.36 -2.04 -1.49
CA LEU A 50 -16.49 -0.87 -1.26
C LEU A 50 -15.33 -0.79 -2.25
N THR A 51 -14.87 -1.95 -2.73
CA THR A 51 -13.73 -2.12 -3.65
C THR A 51 -14.12 -3.00 -4.83
N PRO A 52 -15.07 -2.58 -5.68
CA PRO A 52 -15.59 -3.42 -6.77
C PRO A 52 -14.52 -3.78 -7.80
N TRP A 53 -13.53 -2.91 -8.02
CA TRP A 53 -12.45 -3.12 -8.98
C TRP A 53 -11.50 -4.27 -8.60
N ILE A 54 -11.43 -4.65 -7.33
CA ILE A 54 -10.39 -5.58 -6.85
C ILE A 54 -10.53 -6.99 -7.42
N GLY A 55 -11.75 -7.35 -7.86
CA GLY A 55 -12.04 -8.63 -8.50
C GLY A 55 -11.46 -8.75 -9.91
N ASP A 56 -11.31 -7.63 -10.61
CA ASP A 56 -10.95 -7.60 -12.04
C ASP A 56 -9.47 -7.26 -12.28
N VAL A 57 -8.78 -6.69 -11.29
CA VAL A 57 -7.36 -6.31 -11.43
C VAL A 57 -6.43 -7.53 -11.39
N THR A 58 -5.35 -7.44 -12.14
CA THR A 58 -4.27 -8.46 -12.18
C THR A 58 -3.73 -8.76 -10.79
N SER A 59 -3.48 -10.03 -10.46
CA SER A 59 -2.75 -10.35 -9.23
C SER A 59 -1.28 -9.92 -9.36
N GLY A 60 -0.75 -9.28 -8.32
CA GLY A 60 0.63 -8.82 -8.34
C GLY A 60 0.91 -7.73 -7.33
N VAL A 61 2.02 -7.03 -7.58
CA VAL A 61 2.52 -5.95 -6.72
C VAL A 61 2.17 -4.61 -7.33
N TYR A 62 1.55 -3.78 -6.51
CA TYR A 62 1.12 -2.43 -6.78
C TYR A 62 1.85 -1.47 -5.83
N PHE A 63 1.76 -0.18 -6.09
CA PHE A 63 2.33 0.85 -5.24
C PHE A 63 1.46 2.10 -5.21
N GLY A 64 1.73 2.97 -4.25
CA GLY A 64 1.07 4.25 -4.11
C GLY A 64 1.25 4.80 -2.71
N TYR A 65 0.19 5.40 -2.18
CA TYR A 65 0.20 5.98 -0.83
C TYR A 65 -0.81 5.27 0.06
N ALA A 66 -0.38 5.00 1.28
CA ALA A 66 -1.24 4.64 2.40
C ALA A 66 -1.38 5.86 3.31
N SER A 67 -2.53 6.00 3.95
CA SER A 67 -2.71 6.89 5.06
C SER A 67 -3.24 6.12 6.25
N LEU A 68 -2.78 6.48 7.45
CA LEU A 68 -3.12 5.81 8.69
C LEU A 68 -3.66 6.80 9.71
N SER A 69 -4.84 6.50 10.25
CA SER A 69 -5.37 7.15 11.45
C SER A 69 -4.91 6.39 12.67
N LEU A 70 -3.71 6.72 13.18
CA LEU A 70 -3.13 6.11 14.36
C LEU A 70 -3.79 6.67 15.63
N PRO A 71 -4.14 5.84 16.63
CA PRO A 71 -4.71 6.34 17.88
C PRO A 71 -3.69 7.21 18.62
N ALA A 72 -4.18 8.19 19.39
CA ALA A 72 -3.31 9.12 20.13
C ALA A 72 -2.34 8.44 21.12
N SER A 73 -2.64 7.19 21.53
CA SER A 73 -1.78 6.36 22.37
C SER A 73 -0.63 5.67 21.63
N HIS A 74 -0.65 5.67 20.28
CA HIS A 74 0.39 5.01 19.49
C HIS A 74 1.66 5.87 19.51
N PRO A 75 2.85 5.29 19.75
CA PRO A 75 4.11 6.05 19.84
C PRO A 75 4.46 6.84 18.56
N ASP A 76 4.07 6.34 17.40
CA ASP A 76 4.27 7.01 16.11
C ASP A 76 3.10 7.93 15.69
N HIS A 77 2.15 8.23 16.59
CA HIS A 77 1.10 9.22 16.31
C HIS A 77 1.72 10.61 16.19
N ASN A 78 1.61 11.24 15.01
CA ASN A 78 2.10 12.59 14.78
C ASN A 78 0.93 13.57 14.57
N PRO A 79 0.61 14.42 15.57
CA PRO A 79 -0.45 15.43 15.42
C PRO A 79 -0.03 16.62 14.52
N SER A 80 1.25 16.67 14.10
CA SER A 80 1.91 17.87 13.56
C SER A 80 2.06 17.88 12.03
N SER A 81 1.60 16.86 11.30
CA SER A 81 1.53 16.89 9.82
C SER A 81 0.40 17.79 9.29
N SER A 82 -0.29 18.49 10.20
CA SER A 82 -1.28 19.53 9.95
C SER A 82 -0.63 20.84 9.49
N SER A 83 -0.04 20.86 8.30
CA SER A 83 0.34 22.13 7.66
C SER A 83 -0.92 22.91 7.25
N SER A 84 -1.27 23.90 8.06
CA SER A 84 -2.03 25.11 7.70
C SER A 84 -3.32 24.91 6.88
N SER A 85 -4.37 24.37 7.51
CA SER A 85 -5.77 24.77 7.29
C SER A 85 -6.65 24.10 8.34
N SER A 86 -7.77 24.72 8.66
CA SER A 86 -8.61 24.53 9.86
C SER A 86 -9.38 23.20 9.96
N SER A 87 -8.79 22.08 9.56
CA SER A 87 -9.32 20.71 9.73
C SER A 87 -8.17 19.76 10.05
N SER A 88 -8.01 19.42 11.33
CA SER A 88 -6.94 18.54 11.80
C SER A 88 -7.22 17.09 11.39
N SER A 89 -6.80 16.71 10.18
CA SER A 89 -6.83 15.31 9.77
C SER A 89 -6.02 14.45 10.76
N THR A 90 -6.62 13.36 11.24
CA THR A 90 -5.92 12.38 12.08
C THR A 90 -5.03 11.43 11.27
N PHE A 91 -5.00 11.57 9.94
CA PHE A 91 -4.28 10.68 9.04
C PHE A 91 -2.86 11.17 8.75
N SER A 92 -1.90 10.26 8.84
CA SER A 92 -0.54 10.45 8.33
C SER A 92 -0.35 9.66 7.03
N VAL A 93 0.23 10.28 6.01
CA VAL A 93 0.42 9.69 4.67
C VAL A 93 1.84 9.14 4.51
N PHE A 94 1.95 7.94 3.94
CA PHE A 94 3.19 7.21 3.73
C PHE A 94 3.18 6.54 2.35
N PRO A 95 4.33 6.43 1.66
CA PRO A 95 4.44 5.57 0.49
C PRO A 95 4.26 4.10 0.89
N MET A 96 3.71 3.28 -0.01
CA MET A 96 3.44 1.87 0.23
C MET A 96 3.67 1.02 -1.02
N VAL A 97 3.90 -0.27 -0.80
CA VAL A 97 3.66 -1.32 -1.81
C VAL A 97 2.53 -2.21 -1.32
N MET A 98 1.80 -2.81 -2.25
CA MET A 98 0.67 -3.66 -1.96
C MET A 98 0.71 -4.93 -2.81
N SER A 99 0.51 -6.08 -2.21
CA SER A 99 0.24 -7.33 -2.90
C SER A 99 -1.27 -7.53 -3.00
N ILE A 100 -1.77 -7.77 -4.21
CA ILE A 100 -3.15 -8.21 -4.43
C ILE A 100 -3.09 -9.60 -5.05
N GLY A 101 -3.75 -10.56 -4.43
CA GLY A 101 -3.70 -11.97 -4.84
C GLY A 101 -4.95 -12.72 -4.44
N TYR A 102 -4.81 -14.02 -4.22
CA TYR A 102 -5.87 -14.87 -3.70
C TYR A 102 -5.43 -15.57 -2.42
N ASN A 103 -6.38 -15.78 -1.52
CA ASN A 103 -6.13 -16.45 -0.26
C ASN A 103 -6.09 -17.98 -0.42
N PRO A 104 -4.95 -18.65 -0.16
CA PRO A 104 -4.84 -20.11 -0.29
C PRO A 104 -5.73 -20.90 0.65
N PHE A 105 -6.06 -20.35 1.83
CA PHE A 105 -6.91 -21.02 2.81
C PHE A 105 -8.36 -21.17 2.33
N TYR A 106 -8.81 -20.26 1.48
CA TYR A 106 -10.13 -20.30 0.86
C TYR A 106 -10.07 -20.89 -0.56
N LYS A 107 -9.15 -21.83 -0.81
CA LYS A 107 -8.99 -22.47 -2.14
C LYS A 107 -8.80 -21.45 -3.27
N ASN A 108 -8.16 -20.32 -2.98
CA ASN A 108 -7.95 -19.20 -3.91
C ASN A 108 -9.24 -18.62 -4.53
N THR A 109 -10.38 -18.67 -3.83
CA THR A 109 -11.63 -18.07 -4.33
C THR A 109 -11.87 -16.65 -3.79
N VAL A 110 -11.13 -16.25 -2.76
CA VAL A 110 -11.28 -14.95 -2.09
C VAL A 110 -10.02 -14.12 -2.33
N ARG A 111 -10.19 -12.88 -2.80
CA ARG A 111 -9.09 -11.92 -3.00
C ARG A 111 -8.42 -11.58 -1.66
N SER A 112 -7.12 -11.34 -1.71
CA SER A 112 -6.34 -10.82 -0.58
C SER A 112 -5.69 -9.48 -0.94
N ALA A 113 -5.55 -8.62 0.06
CA ALA A 113 -5.00 -7.28 -0.04
C ALA A 113 -4.02 -7.05 1.12
N GLU A 114 -2.73 -7.04 0.82
CA GLU A 114 -1.65 -6.93 1.81
C GLU A 114 -0.77 -5.73 1.51
N VAL A 115 -0.63 -4.81 2.47
CA VAL A 115 0.06 -3.54 2.31
C VAL A 115 1.33 -3.54 3.14
N HIS A 116 2.48 -3.31 2.53
CA HIS A 116 3.70 -2.94 3.22
C HIS A 116 3.89 -1.42 3.14
N VAL A 117 3.67 -0.75 4.25
CA VAL A 117 3.93 0.69 4.38
C VAL A 117 5.45 0.90 4.41
N LEU A 118 5.97 1.79 3.57
CA LEU A 118 7.41 2.05 3.43
C LEU A 118 7.93 2.98 4.54
N HIS A 119 7.48 2.73 5.77
CA HIS A 119 7.83 3.42 6.99
C HIS A 119 8.04 2.41 8.12
N LYS A 120 9.03 2.67 8.97
CA LYS A 120 9.34 1.81 10.11
C LYS A 120 8.57 2.30 11.34
N PHE A 121 7.50 1.60 11.68
CA PHE A 121 6.77 1.84 12.92
C PHE A 121 7.46 1.14 14.10
N SER A 122 7.33 1.75 15.28
CA SER A 122 7.84 1.21 16.54
C SER A 122 6.88 0.19 17.17
N GLN A 123 5.60 0.19 16.77
CA GLN A 123 4.57 -0.74 17.20
C GLN A 123 3.61 -1.12 16.06
N ASP A 124 2.83 -2.18 16.30
CA ASP A 124 1.75 -2.59 15.41
C ASP A 124 0.57 -1.61 15.48
N PHE A 125 -0.14 -1.49 14.36
CA PHE A 125 -1.28 -0.60 14.19
C PHE A 125 -2.55 -1.36 13.75
N TYR A 126 -2.79 -2.54 14.33
CA TYR A 126 -4.07 -3.26 14.15
C TYR A 126 -5.26 -2.37 14.55
N ASP A 127 -6.40 -2.58 13.91
CA ASP A 127 -7.64 -1.80 14.05
C ASP A 127 -7.54 -0.32 13.64
N ALA A 128 -6.34 0.21 13.35
CA ALA A 128 -6.18 1.54 12.77
C ALA A 128 -6.88 1.61 11.41
N HIS A 129 -7.52 2.74 11.13
CA HIS A 129 -8.15 2.95 9.82
C HIS A 129 -7.06 3.30 8.81
N MET A 130 -7.04 2.56 7.71
CA MET A 130 -6.11 2.76 6.60
C MET A 130 -6.88 3.13 5.34
N ARG A 131 -6.40 4.13 4.61
CA ARG A 131 -6.83 4.41 3.23
C ARG A 131 -5.67 4.28 2.27
N LEU A 132 -5.94 3.78 1.07
CA LEU A 132 -4.97 3.53 0.02
C LEU A 132 -5.34 4.26 -1.25
N LEU A 133 -4.37 4.97 -1.82
CA LEU A 133 -4.41 5.49 -3.17
C LEU A 133 -3.38 4.70 -3.98
N ILE A 134 -3.86 3.70 -4.73
CA ILE A 134 -3.03 2.83 -5.56
C ILE A 134 -2.78 3.54 -6.88
N THR A 135 -1.53 3.84 -7.19
CA THR A 135 -1.13 4.71 -8.31
C THR A 135 -0.59 3.95 -9.50
N GLY A 136 -0.25 2.67 -9.35
CA GLY A 136 0.27 1.89 -10.46
C GLY A 136 0.62 0.45 -10.09
N PHE A 137 1.04 -0.29 -11.12
CA PHE A 137 1.45 -1.69 -11.07
C PHE A 137 2.96 -1.82 -11.26
N ILE A 138 3.59 -2.69 -10.47
CA ILE A 138 5.04 -2.98 -10.56
C ILE A 138 5.26 -4.27 -11.35
N ARG A 139 4.58 -5.36 -10.98
CA ARG A 139 4.78 -6.69 -11.56
C ARG A 139 3.69 -7.68 -11.17
N GLU A 140 3.56 -8.74 -11.95
CA GLU A 140 2.72 -9.90 -11.61
C GLU A 140 3.27 -10.67 -10.39
N GLU A 141 2.41 -11.53 -9.82
CA GLU A 141 2.82 -12.52 -8.83
C GLU A 141 3.91 -13.44 -9.41
N LYS A 142 4.79 -13.91 -8.53
CA LYS A 142 5.89 -14.81 -8.91
C LYS A 142 5.98 -15.95 -7.92
N ASP A 143 6.30 -17.12 -8.44
CA ASP A 143 6.75 -18.24 -7.63
C ASP A 143 8.24 -18.10 -7.31
N TYR A 144 8.59 -18.30 -6.04
CA TYR A 144 9.96 -18.20 -5.57
C TYR A 144 10.48 -19.57 -5.16
N LYS A 145 11.72 -19.87 -5.57
CA LYS A 145 12.43 -21.10 -5.21
C LYS A 145 13.09 -21.03 -3.84
N SER A 146 13.24 -19.84 -3.27
CA SER A 146 13.79 -19.62 -1.93
C SER A 146 13.21 -18.35 -1.29
N LEU A 147 13.35 -18.27 0.03
CA LEU A 147 12.91 -17.11 0.81
C LEU A 147 13.73 -15.86 0.47
N GLU A 148 15.03 -16.03 0.23
CA GLU A 148 15.97 -14.95 -0.11
C GLU A 148 15.58 -14.28 -1.44
N ALA A 149 15.19 -15.08 -2.43
CA ALA A 149 14.74 -14.56 -3.72
C ALA A 149 13.44 -13.75 -3.58
N LEU A 150 12.52 -14.19 -2.71
CA LEU A 150 11.31 -13.44 -2.37
C LEU A 150 11.65 -12.10 -1.71
N ILE A 151 12.52 -12.11 -0.70
CA ILE A 151 12.96 -10.91 0.03
C ILE A 151 13.66 -9.93 -0.93
N GLU A 152 14.52 -10.42 -1.82
CA GLU A 152 15.22 -9.60 -2.81
C GLU A 152 14.22 -8.88 -3.73
N ASP A 153 13.25 -9.61 -4.26
CA ASP A 153 12.26 -9.02 -5.17
C ASP A 153 11.35 -8.02 -4.45
N ILE A 154 10.94 -8.28 -3.20
CA ILE A 154 10.15 -7.30 -2.42
C ILE A 154 10.97 -6.05 -2.13
N ASN A 155 12.26 -6.19 -1.77
CA ASN A 155 13.13 -5.04 -1.56
C ASN A 155 13.31 -4.23 -2.85
N PHE A 156 13.38 -4.90 -4.00
CA PHE A 156 13.40 -4.24 -5.30
C PHE A 156 12.07 -3.52 -5.57
N ASP A 157 10.92 -4.14 -5.29
CA ASP A 157 9.59 -3.52 -5.42
C ASP A 157 9.51 -2.23 -4.58
N CYS A 158 10.00 -2.26 -3.34
CA CYS A 158 10.05 -1.10 -2.46
C CYS A 158 10.95 0.02 -3.01
N LYS A 159 12.06 -0.33 -3.68
CA LYS A 159 12.94 0.66 -4.33
C LYS A 159 12.26 1.27 -5.55
N VAL A 160 11.60 0.47 -6.37
CA VAL A 160 10.84 0.92 -7.54
C VAL A 160 9.73 1.87 -7.11
N ALA A 161 8.97 1.52 -6.08
CA ALA A 161 7.90 2.35 -5.55
C ALA A 161 8.42 3.72 -5.11
N ARG A 162 9.47 3.77 -4.27
CA ARG A 162 10.09 5.04 -3.83
C ARG A 162 10.53 5.90 -5.01
N LYS A 163 11.33 5.35 -5.91
CA LYS A 163 11.83 6.08 -7.08
C LYS A 163 10.71 6.58 -7.99
N SER A 164 9.64 5.79 -8.16
CA SER A 164 8.51 6.17 -9.01
C SER A 164 7.71 7.30 -8.39
N LEU A 165 7.48 7.26 -7.07
CA LEU A 165 6.72 8.26 -6.29
C LEU A 165 7.49 9.57 -6.02
N GLU A 166 8.81 9.56 -6.12
CA GLU A 166 9.66 10.77 -6.02
C GLU A 166 9.52 11.72 -7.21
N ARG A 167 8.93 11.27 -8.32
CA ARG A 167 8.71 12.10 -9.53
C ARG A 167 7.55 13.07 -9.31
N GLU A 168 7.64 14.25 -9.94
CA GLU A 168 6.66 15.34 -9.77
C GLU A 168 5.22 14.92 -10.04
N GLY A 169 4.94 14.20 -11.14
CA GLY A 169 3.60 13.71 -11.47
C GLY A 169 3.06 12.59 -10.55
N TRP A 170 3.89 12.10 -9.62
CA TRP A 170 3.59 10.99 -8.72
C TRP A 170 3.66 11.37 -7.24
N ALA A 171 4.11 12.60 -6.95
CA ALA A 171 4.20 13.12 -5.60
C ALA A 171 2.80 13.27 -5.00
N TYR A 172 2.62 12.92 -3.73
CA TYR A 172 1.32 12.98 -3.06
C TYR A 172 0.55 14.30 -3.29
N GLY A 173 1.24 15.44 -3.21
CA GLY A 173 0.62 16.77 -3.36
C GLY A 173 0.15 17.11 -4.78
N THR A 174 0.49 16.31 -5.79
CA THR A 174 0.09 16.51 -7.19
C THR A 174 -0.92 15.47 -7.67
N LEU A 175 -1.16 14.41 -6.89
CA LEU A 175 -2.06 13.33 -7.28
C LEU A 175 -3.52 13.74 -7.19
N GLU A 176 -4.25 13.52 -8.29
CA GLU A 176 -5.70 13.59 -8.30
C GLU A 176 -6.28 12.64 -7.24
N GLY A 177 -7.13 13.15 -6.35
CA GLY A 177 -7.71 12.35 -5.28
C GLY A 177 -6.81 12.17 -4.05
N GLY A 178 -5.64 12.82 -4.01
CA GLY A 178 -4.75 12.80 -2.83
C GLY A 178 -5.44 13.32 -1.57
N GLU A 179 -6.35 14.28 -1.69
CA GLU A 179 -7.11 14.84 -0.56
C GLU A 179 -8.01 13.80 0.13
N TRP A 180 -8.40 12.73 -0.57
CA TRP A 180 -9.21 11.66 0.01
C TRP A 180 -8.45 10.87 1.08
N LEU A 181 -7.12 10.77 0.99
CA LEU A 181 -6.30 10.07 1.98
C LEU A 181 -6.39 10.71 3.37
N THR A 182 -6.64 12.02 3.44
CA THR A 182 -6.65 12.76 4.71
C THR A 182 -8.02 13.33 5.08
N LYS A 183 -9.07 13.02 4.30
CA LYS A 183 -10.43 13.46 4.63
C LYS A 183 -10.88 12.87 5.98
N GLU A 184 -11.61 13.63 6.79
CA GLU A 184 -12.21 13.08 8.02
C GLU A 184 -13.14 11.88 7.70
N LEU A 185 -13.27 10.95 8.65
CA LEU A 185 -14.12 9.76 8.53
C LEU A 185 -15.61 10.12 8.61
#